data_AF-A0AA44QAA9-F1
#
_entry.id   AF-A0AA44QAA9-F1
#
_cell.length_a   1.000
_cell.length_b   1.000
_cell.length_c   1.000
_cell.angle_alpha   90.00
_cell.angle_beta   90.00
_cell.angle_gamma   90.00
#
_symmetry.space_group_name_H-M   'P 1'
#
loop_
_entity.id
_entity.type
_entity.pdbx_description
1 polymer ?
#
loop_
_entity_poly.entity_id
_entity_poly.type
_entity_poly.pdbx_seq_one_letter_code
_entity_poly.pdbx_strand_id
1 'polypeptide(L)'
;MNRNLTKEEKQFIREVLEELKQYQVSSRKRNIVKQQLLEHIQECRVHDQDSLKDLGDATTFVKDFLEMNDIDLHSEIRQIRKFKNRTGKLFVIGFFTSIVTYLASQLLLSMFLTETFNPLHSNHSFDYNILYQIADNSWWNFLLMITSISISVVISMLVVLYMRKVSISR
;
A
#
# COMPACT_ATOMS: atom_id res chain seq x y z
N MET A 1 -13.64 -0.39 35.13
CA MET A 1 -12.54 0.58 35.25
C MET A 1 -13.03 1.92 34.71
N ASN A 2 -13.34 2.87 35.59
CA ASN A 2 -14.11 4.06 35.26
C ASN A 2 -13.18 5.16 34.70
N ARG A 3 -13.19 5.36 33.38
CA ARG A 3 -12.25 6.23 32.63
C ARG A 3 -12.69 7.69 32.64
N ASN A 4 -12.88 8.28 33.81
CA ASN A 4 -13.21 9.69 33.91
C ASN A 4 -11.94 10.54 33.76
N LEU A 5 -11.40 10.60 32.54
CA LEU A 5 -10.33 11.54 32.21
C LEU A 5 -10.92 12.95 32.07
N THR A 6 -10.21 13.96 32.58
CA THR A 6 -10.52 15.37 32.35
C THR A 6 -10.37 15.71 30.86
N LYS A 7 -10.87 16.88 30.45
CA LYS A 7 -10.74 17.32 29.05
C LYS A 7 -9.26 17.54 28.68
N GLU A 8 -8.48 18.06 29.61
CA GLU A 8 -7.05 18.34 29.47
C GLU A 8 -6.24 17.04 29.33
N GLU A 9 -6.49 16.05 30.20
CA GLU A 9 -5.84 14.72 30.12
C GLU A 9 -6.14 14.02 28.77
N LYS A 10 -7.39 14.11 28.30
CA LYS A 10 -7.79 13.55 26.99
C LYS A 10 -7.11 14.26 25.83
N GLN A 11 -6.91 15.57 25.95
CA GLN A 11 -6.24 16.37 24.94
C GLN A 11 -4.75 16.04 24.90
N PHE A 12 -4.08 16.00 26.05
CA PHE A 12 -2.68 15.61 26.17
C PHE A 12 -2.39 14.23 25.56
N ILE A 13 -3.16 13.20 25.94
CA ILE A 13 -3.00 11.85 25.38
C ILE A 13 -3.19 11.87 23.86
N ARG A 14 -4.11 12.68 23.34
CA ARG A 14 -4.34 12.79 21.89
C ARG A 14 -3.13 13.41 21.20
N GLU A 15 -2.61 14.51 21.73
CA GLU A 15 -1.46 15.22 21.19
C GLU A 15 -0.23 14.32 21.15
N VAL A 16 0.09 13.63 22.26
CA VAL A 16 1.18 12.65 22.33
C VAL A 16 1.01 11.54 21.27
N LEU A 17 -0.20 11.00 21.11
CA LEU A 17 -0.44 9.92 20.16
C LEU A 17 -0.40 10.38 18.70
N GLU A 18 -0.85 11.60 18.42
CA GLU A 18 -0.73 12.21 17.08
C GLU A 18 0.73 12.49 16.74
N GLU A 19 1.51 12.98 17.69
CA GLU A 19 2.92 13.27 17.49
C GLU A 19 3.73 11.98 17.30
N LEU A 20 3.51 10.96 18.13
CA LEU A 20 4.08 9.61 17.91
C LEU A 20 3.65 9.02 16.55
N LYS A 21 2.46 9.37 16.05
CA LYS A 21 2.00 8.98 14.72
C LYS A 21 2.71 9.75 13.61
N GLN A 22 3.00 11.04 13.80
CA GLN A 22 3.83 11.82 12.87
C GLN A 22 5.24 11.22 12.76
N TYR A 23 5.77 10.73 13.88
CA TYR A 23 7.03 9.98 13.94
C TYR A 23 6.93 8.51 13.49
N GLN A 24 5.78 8.09 12.94
CA GLN A 24 5.51 6.74 12.42
C GLN A 24 5.74 5.59 13.41
N VAL A 25 5.67 5.86 14.72
CA VAL A 25 5.74 4.83 15.77
C VAL A 25 4.61 3.83 15.57
N SER A 26 4.95 2.53 15.68
CA SER A 26 4.00 1.44 15.47
C SER A 26 2.76 1.54 16.36
N SER A 27 1.61 1.07 15.88
CA SER A 27 0.36 1.06 16.64
C SER A 27 0.48 0.30 17.97
N ARG A 28 1.29 -0.76 18.01
CA ARG A 28 1.58 -1.53 19.23
C ARG A 28 2.30 -0.66 20.27
N LYS A 29 3.38 0.01 19.88
CA LYS A 29 4.12 0.92 20.77
C LYS A 29 3.27 2.10 21.23
N ARG A 30 2.48 2.72 20.33
CA ARG A 30 1.54 3.78 20.70
C ARG A 30 0.48 3.33 21.72
N ASN A 31 -0.02 2.09 21.61
CA ASN A 31 -0.96 1.54 22.60
C ASN A 31 -0.30 1.31 23.96
N ILE A 32 0.97 0.89 23.99
CA ILE A 32 1.74 0.75 25.24
C ILE A 32 1.89 2.11 25.91
N VAL A 33 2.32 3.14 25.17
CA VAL A 33 2.44 4.51 25.70
C VAL A 33 1.11 5.04 26.22
N LYS A 34 0.03 4.84 25.46
CA LYS A 34 -1.32 5.20 25.91
C LYS A 34 -1.67 4.54 27.23
N GLN A 35 -1.35 3.26 27.39
CA GLN A 35 -1.64 2.52 28.61
C GLN A 35 -0.81 3.06 29.78
N GLN A 36 0.49 3.31 29.58
CA GLN A 36 1.37 3.89 30.60
C GLN A 36 0.89 5.28 31.06
N LEU A 37 0.47 6.14 30.13
CA LEU A 37 -0.11 7.44 30.47
C LEU A 37 -1.40 7.31 31.27
N LEU A 38 -2.26 6.35 30.94
CA LEU A 38 -3.49 6.11 31.69
C LEU A 38 -3.22 5.58 33.10
N GLU A 39 -2.21 4.73 33.25
CA GLU A 39 -1.78 4.20 34.56
C GLU A 39 -1.22 5.33 35.42
N HIS A 40 -0.34 6.18 34.87
CA HIS A 40 0.22 7.34 35.57
C HIS A 40 -0.87 8.33 36.03
N ILE A 41 -1.80 8.71 35.15
CA ILE A 41 -2.90 9.61 35.50
C ILE A 41 -3.76 9.03 36.64
N GLN A 42 -3.96 7.72 36.63
CA GLN A 42 -4.72 7.05 37.66
C GLN A 42 -3.96 7.00 39.00
N GLU A 43 -2.65 6.79 38.97
CA GLU A 43 -1.77 6.81 40.14
C GLU A 43 -1.73 8.20 40.78
N CYS A 44 -1.52 9.26 40.00
CA CYS A 44 -1.54 10.64 40.50
C CYS A 44 -2.88 10.98 41.17
N ARG A 45 -4.00 10.48 40.62
CA ARG A 45 -5.33 10.68 41.21
C ARG A 45 -5.54 9.97 42.54
N VAL A 46 -4.91 8.81 42.75
CA VAL A 46 -4.96 8.11 44.04
C VAL A 46 -4.16 8.87 45.11
N HIS A 47 -3.15 9.63 44.68
CA HIS A 47 -2.26 10.38 45.55
C HIS A 47 -2.59 11.88 45.66
N ASP A 48 -3.74 12.34 45.14
CA ASP A 48 -4.14 13.74 45.05
C ASP A 48 -3.06 14.66 44.43
N GLN A 49 -2.31 14.12 43.47
CA GLN A 49 -1.27 14.80 42.71
C GLN A 49 -1.79 15.23 41.33
N ASP A 50 -1.21 16.32 40.80
CA ASP A 50 -1.49 16.79 39.45
C ASP A 50 -0.82 15.85 38.43
N SER A 51 -1.66 15.18 37.62
CA SER A 51 -1.25 14.16 36.66
C SER A 51 -0.48 14.69 35.46
N LEU A 52 -0.55 15.99 35.16
CA LEU A 52 0.12 16.59 34.01
C LEU A 52 1.40 17.34 34.40
N LYS A 53 1.55 17.68 35.68
CA LYS A 53 2.69 18.46 36.19
C LYS A 53 4.03 17.75 35.99
N ASP A 54 4.05 16.42 36.14
CA ASP A 54 5.27 15.61 36.03
C ASP A 54 5.54 15.14 34.59
N LEU A 55 4.54 15.20 33.71
CA LEU A 55 4.64 14.79 32.30
C LEU A 55 5.16 15.92 31.38
N GLY A 56 5.02 17.18 31.80
CA GLY A 56 5.41 18.34 30.99
C GLY A 56 4.57 18.49 29.73
N ASP A 57 5.12 19.15 28.71
CA ASP A 57 4.48 19.31 27.40
C ASP A 57 4.54 18.00 26.59
N ALA A 58 3.51 17.75 25.77
CA ALA A 58 3.39 16.53 24.96
C ALA A 58 4.62 16.30 24.06
N THR A 59 5.17 17.38 23.50
CA THR A 59 6.35 17.36 22.62
C THR A 59 7.61 16.93 23.35
N THR A 60 7.81 17.44 24.57
CA THR A 60 8.94 17.07 25.44
C THR A 60 8.83 15.60 25.85
N PHE A 61 7.64 15.18 26.28
CA PHE A 61 7.38 13.78 26.63
C PHE A 61 7.67 12.82 25.47
N VAL A 62 7.22 13.17 24.26
CA VAL A 62 7.45 12.35 23.06
C VAL A 62 8.93 12.26 22.73
N LYS A 63 9.66 13.37 22.83
CA LYS A 63 11.11 13.41 22.58
C LYS A 63 11.87 12.53 23.58
N ASP A 64 11.58 12.68 24.87
CA ASP A 64 12.20 11.89 25.93
C ASP A 64 11.87 10.40 25.79
N PHE A 65 10.63 10.08 25.41
CA PHE A 65 10.22 8.70 25.14
C PHE A 65 11.00 8.09 23.96
N LEU A 66 11.21 8.84 22.88
CA LEU A 66 11.98 8.35 21.73
C LEU A 66 13.46 8.15 22.07
N GLU A 67 14.03 9.04 22.88
CA GLU A 67 15.42 8.99 23.35
C GLU A 67 15.65 7.82 24.32
N MET A 68 14.77 7.64 25.32
CA MET A 68 14.86 6.54 26.29
C MET A 68 14.68 5.15 25.66
N ASN A 69 13.92 5.04 24.58
CA ASN A 69 13.66 3.76 23.93
C ASN A 69 14.70 3.40 22.85
N ASP A 70 15.78 4.19 22.71
CA ASP A 70 16.84 4.03 21.70
C ASP A 70 16.25 3.77 20.30
N ILE A 71 15.09 4.39 20.03
CA ILE A 71 14.44 4.28 18.73
C ILE A 71 15.23 5.24 17.85
N ASP A 72 16.26 4.71 17.16
CA ASP A 72 16.94 5.42 16.08
C ASP A 72 15.92 5.68 14.98
N LEU A 73 15.18 6.78 15.16
CA LEU A 73 14.01 7.20 14.42
C LEU A 73 14.34 7.32 12.94
N HIS A 74 15.59 7.66 12.64
CA HIS A 74 16.11 7.72 11.29
C HIS A 74 16.23 6.34 10.63
N SER A 75 16.56 5.29 11.38
CA SER A 75 16.76 3.93 10.86
C SER A 75 15.43 3.27 10.47
N GLU A 76 14.42 3.33 11.34
CA GLU A 76 13.11 2.70 11.12
C GLU A 76 12.33 3.43 10.02
N ILE A 77 12.34 4.77 10.03
CA ILE A 77 11.74 5.61 8.97
C ILE A 77 12.45 5.38 7.63
N ARG A 78 13.78 5.25 7.60
CA ARG A 78 14.54 4.96 6.37
C ARG A 78 14.20 3.59 5.80
N GLN A 79 14.04 2.57 6.65
CA GLN A 79 13.62 1.24 6.20
C GLN A 79 12.21 1.24 5.62
N ILE A 80 11.24 1.84 6.32
CA ILE A 80 9.85 1.94 5.84
C ILE A 80 9.76 2.69 4.51
N ARG A 81 10.48 3.81 4.37
CA ARG A 81 10.54 4.57 3.10
C ARG A 81 11.15 3.75 1.97
N LYS A 82 12.20 2.96 2.25
CA LYS A 82 12.82 2.05 1.28
C LYS A 82 11.85 0.94 0.84
N PHE A 83 11.07 0.36 1.76
CA PHE A 83 10.02 -0.61 1.44
C PHE A 83 8.89 0.00 0.62
N LYS A 84 8.37 1.17 1.01
CA LYS A 84 7.29 1.86 0.27
C LYS A 84 7.69 2.20 -1.16
N ASN A 85 8.89 2.75 -1.35
CA ASN A 85 9.41 3.05 -2.69
C ASN A 85 9.61 1.79 -3.55
N ARG A 86 10.03 0.68 -2.93
CA ARG A 86 10.22 -0.60 -3.62
C ARG A 86 8.89 -1.23 -4.05
N THR A 87 7.87 -1.20 -3.19
CA THR A 87 6.53 -1.70 -3.53
C THR A 87 5.88 -0.86 -4.63
N GLY A 88 6.01 0.47 -4.57
CA GLY A 88 5.52 1.36 -5.63
C GLY A 88 6.17 1.05 -6.99
N LYS A 89 7.50 0.84 -7.00
CA LYS A 89 8.21 0.46 -8.23
C LYS A 89 7.73 -0.89 -8.79
N LEU A 90 7.50 -1.89 -7.94
CA LEU A 90 6.99 -3.20 -8.36
C LEU A 90 5.57 -3.11 -8.94
N PHE A 91 4.71 -2.27 -8.35
CA PHE A 91 3.36 -2.03 -8.87
C PHE A 91 3.39 -1.41 -10.27
N VAL A 92 4.22 -0.38 -10.47
CA VAL A 92 4.39 0.26 -11.78
C VAL A 92 4.89 -0.73 -12.83
N ILE A 93 5.91 -1.55 -12.49
CA ILE A 93 6.43 -2.58 -13.40
C ILE A 93 5.32 -3.60 -13.76
N GLY A 94 4.57 -4.09 -12.78
CA GLY A 94 3.46 -5.01 -13.01
C GLY A 94 2.39 -4.44 -13.93
N PHE A 95 2.01 -3.19 -13.71
CA PHE A 95 1.01 -2.49 -14.53
C PHE A 95 1.46 -2.32 -15.99
N PHE A 96 2.68 -1.83 -16.22
CA PHE A 96 3.20 -1.70 -17.58
C PHE A 96 3.38 -3.05 -18.28
N THR A 97 3.84 -4.07 -17.54
CA THR A 97 3.94 -5.44 -18.07
C THR A 97 2.56 -5.94 -18.51
N SER A 98 1.51 -5.71 -17.70
CA SER A 98 0.15 -6.12 -18.02
C SER A 98 -0.35 -5.46 -19.32
N ILE A 99 -0.12 -4.15 -19.51
CA ILE A 99 -0.52 -3.46 -20.74
C ILE A 99 0.21 -4.05 -21.96
N VAL A 100 1.53 -4.19 -21.88
CA VAL A 100 2.33 -4.71 -23.01
C VAL A 100 1.93 -6.14 -23.34
N THR A 101 1.76 -6.99 -22.33
CA THR A 101 1.33 -8.38 -22.53
C THR A 101 -0.07 -8.45 -23.13
N TYR A 102 -1.00 -7.61 -22.69
CA TYR A 102 -2.35 -7.55 -23.26
C TYR A 102 -2.30 -7.23 -24.77
N LEU A 103 -1.59 -6.17 -25.15
CA LEU A 103 -1.46 -5.77 -26.55
C LEU A 103 -0.77 -6.83 -27.39
N ALA A 104 0.29 -7.46 -26.86
CA ALA A 104 0.98 -8.54 -27.55
C ALA A 104 0.08 -9.78 -27.74
N SER A 105 -0.70 -10.15 -26.71
CA SER A 105 -1.68 -11.23 -26.81
C SER A 105 -2.76 -10.90 -27.84
N GLN A 106 -3.32 -9.69 -27.83
CA GLN A 106 -4.32 -9.28 -28.82
C GLN A 106 -3.78 -9.28 -30.24
N LEU A 107 -2.54 -8.80 -30.46
CA LEU A 107 -1.87 -8.88 -31.75
C LEU A 107 -1.75 -10.33 -32.24
N LEU A 108 -1.26 -11.23 -31.39
CA LEU A 108 -1.07 -12.63 -31.75
C LEU A 108 -2.41 -13.32 -32.04
N LEU A 109 -3.41 -13.15 -31.18
CA LEU A 109 -4.74 -13.71 -31.40
C LEU A 109 -5.35 -13.15 -32.69
N SER A 110 -5.15 -11.86 -32.96
CA SER A 110 -5.58 -11.25 -34.21
C SER A 110 -4.93 -11.87 -35.43
N MET A 111 -3.62 -12.09 -35.41
CA MET A 111 -2.91 -12.68 -36.55
C MET A 111 -3.31 -14.14 -36.81
N PHE A 112 -3.59 -14.93 -35.77
CA PHE A 112 -3.78 -16.38 -35.91
C PHE A 112 -5.23 -16.85 -35.87
N LEU A 113 -6.13 -16.11 -35.22
CA LEU A 113 -7.49 -16.56 -34.90
C LEU A 113 -8.59 -15.66 -35.47
N THR A 114 -8.22 -14.65 -36.27
CA THR A 114 -9.22 -13.78 -36.93
C THR A 114 -8.97 -13.64 -38.41
N GLU A 115 -10.06 -13.51 -39.15
CA GLU A 115 -10.06 -13.41 -40.61
C GLU A 115 -9.53 -12.06 -41.10
N THR A 116 -9.39 -11.06 -40.22
CA THR A 116 -8.92 -9.71 -40.56
C THR A 116 -7.56 -9.71 -41.24
N PHE A 117 -6.69 -10.67 -40.90
CA PHE A 117 -5.37 -10.83 -41.52
C PHE A 117 -5.30 -12.01 -42.50
N ASN A 118 -6.44 -12.64 -42.81
CA ASN A 118 -6.51 -13.72 -43.79
C ASN A 118 -6.48 -13.14 -45.22
N PRO A 119 -5.44 -13.41 -46.02
CA PRO A 119 -5.33 -12.87 -47.38
C PRO A 119 -6.43 -13.35 -48.33
N LEU A 120 -7.17 -14.42 -47.96
CA LEU A 120 -8.25 -15.00 -48.77
C LEU A 120 -9.63 -14.39 -48.48
N HIS A 121 -9.83 -13.71 -47.33
CA HIS A 121 -11.13 -13.22 -46.84
C HIS A 121 -11.01 -11.79 -46.29
N SER A 122 -10.32 -10.88 -46.99
CA SER A 122 -10.23 -9.49 -46.58
C SER A 122 -11.58 -8.79 -46.80
N ASN A 123 -12.40 -8.73 -45.75
CA ASN A 123 -13.68 -8.04 -45.78
C ASN A 123 -13.42 -6.53 -45.67
N HIS A 124 -13.46 -5.81 -46.80
CA HIS A 124 -13.09 -4.39 -46.88
C HIS A 124 -13.99 -3.45 -46.06
N SER A 125 -15.13 -3.92 -45.54
CA SER A 125 -16.06 -3.16 -44.71
C SER A 125 -15.87 -3.34 -43.20
N PHE A 126 -14.92 -4.17 -42.76
CA PHE A 126 -14.72 -4.45 -41.34
C PHE A 126 -13.91 -3.35 -40.65
N ASP A 127 -14.45 -2.81 -39.54
CA ASP A 127 -13.79 -1.80 -38.71
C ASP A 127 -12.93 -2.48 -37.63
N TYR A 128 -11.66 -2.68 -37.93
CA TYR A 128 -10.71 -3.35 -37.06
C TYR A 128 -10.25 -2.44 -35.90
N ASN A 129 -10.40 -2.94 -34.67
CA ASN A 129 -9.79 -2.35 -33.49
C ASN A 129 -9.07 -3.41 -32.66
N ILE A 130 -7.75 -3.27 -32.53
CA ILE A 130 -6.91 -4.19 -31.78
C ILE A 130 -7.27 -4.31 -30.29
N LEU A 131 -7.92 -3.29 -29.74
CA LEU A 131 -8.28 -3.27 -28.33
C LEU A 131 -9.52 -4.10 -28.04
N TYR A 132 -10.48 -4.18 -28.98
CA TYR A 132 -11.80 -4.76 -28.68
C TYR A 132 -12.58 -5.34 -29.86
N GLN A 133 -12.13 -5.18 -31.11
CA GLN A 133 -12.88 -5.56 -32.31
C GLN A 133 -11.95 -6.14 -33.38
N ILE A 134 -11.67 -7.43 -33.23
CA ILE A 134 -10.68 -8.15 -34.03
C ILE A 134 -11.38 -9.08 -35.04
N ALA A 135 -12.64 -9.45 -34.79
CA ALA A 135 -13.52 -10.17 -35.71
C ALA A 135 -14.90 -9.51 -35.80
N ASP A 136 -15.67 -9.86 -36.83
CA ASP A 136 -17.05 -9.39 -37.02
C ASP A 136 -18.01 -9.81 -35.89
N ASN A 137 -17.71 -10.92 -35.21
CA ASN A 137 -18.57 -11.46 -34.16
C ASN A 137 -18.19 -10.90 -32.77
N SER A 138 -19.12 -10.15 -32.15
CA SER A 138 -18.96 -9.56 -30.82
C SER A 138 -18.67 -10.57 -29.71
N TRP A 139 -19.25 -11.78 -29.75
CA TRP A 139 -18.98 -12.80 -28.73
C TRP A 139 -17.56 -13.36 -28.85
N TRP A 140 -17.05 -13.48 -30.07
CA TRP A 140 -15.66 -13.89 -30.32
C TRP A 140 -14.67 -12.84 -29.80
N ASN A 141 -14.93 -11.56 -30.07
CA ASN A 141 -14.12 -10.47 -29.53
C ASN A 141 -14.09 -10.47 -27.99
N PHE A 142 -15.23 -10.70 -27.36
CA PHE A 142 -15.32 -10.79 -25.90
C PHE A 142 -14.48 -11.93 -25.34
N LEU A 143 -14.54 -13.11 -25.98
CA LEU A 143 -13.73 -14.27 -25.59
C LEU A 143 -12.23 -13.95 -25.69
N LEU A 144 -11.78 -13.40 -26.84
CA LEU A 144 -10.37 -13.06 -27.05
C LEU A 144 -9.85 -11.99 -26.08
N MET A 145 -10.69 -11.00 -25.75
CA MET A 145 -10.39 -10.00 -24.72
C MET A 145 -10.19 -10.63 -23.35
N ILE A 146 -11.10 -11.49 -22.90
CA ILE A 146 -10.96 -12.14 -21.58
C ILE A 146 -9.72 -13.03 -21.54
N THR A 147 -9.43 -13.77 -22.61
CA THR A 147 -8.22 -14.60 -22.69
C THR A 147 -6.97 -13.73 -22.59
N SER A 148 -6.91 -12.63 -23.34
CA SER A 148 -5.78 -11.69 -23.30
C SER A 148 -5.60 -11.03 -21.94
N ILE A 149 -6.69 -10.61 -21.30
CA ILE A 149 -6.67 -10.05 -19.93
C ILE A 149 -6.15 -11.10 -18.94
N SER A 150 -6.62 -12.34 -19.04
CA SER A 150 -6.21 -13.43 -18.15
C SER A 150 -4.72 -13.73 -18.27
N ILE A 151 -4.21 -13.85 -19.50
CA ILE A 151 -2.78 -14.04 -19.79
C ILE A 151 -1.95 -12.87 -19.24
N SER A 152 -2.40 -11.64 -19.49
CA SER A 152 -1.76 -10.41 -19.02
C SER A 152 -1.64 -10.36 -17.49
N VAL A 153 -2.71 -10.68 -16.76
CA VAL A 153 -2.71 -10.70 -15.30
C VAL A 153 -1.74 -11.77 -14.77
N VAL A 154 -1.77 -12.98 -15.34
CA VAL A 154 -0.88 -14.08 -14.93
C VAL A 154 0.58 -13.71 -15.16
N ILE A 155 0.94 -13.21 -16.34
CA ILE A 155 2.32 -12.82 -16.66
C ILE A 155 2.78 -11.66 -15.78
N SER A 156 1.93 -10.64 -15.58
CA SER A 156 2.22 -9.53 -14.67
C SER A 156 2.51 -10.03 -13.24
N MET A 157 1.69 -10.94 -12.73
CA MET A 157 1.89 -11.55 -11.41
C MET A 157 3.22 -12.31 -11.33
N LEU A 158 3.56 -13.11 -12.34
CA LEU A 158 4.83 -13.84 -12.40
C LEU A 158 6.03 -12.90 -12.41
N VAL A 159 5.99 -11.82 -13.20
CA VAL A 159 7.06 -10.82 -13.26
C VAL A 159 7.23 -10.11 -11.91
N VAL A 160 6.13 -9.72 -11.26
CA VAL A 160 6.17 -9.10 -9.92
C VAL A 160 6.77 -10.07 -8.89
N LEU A 161 6.37 -11.34 -8.90
CA LEU A 161 6.90 -12.36 -8.00
C LEU A 161 8.40 -12.61 -8.23
N TYR A 162 8.81 -12.71 -9.50
CA TYR A 162 10.22 -12.89 -9.87
C TYR A 162 11.06 -11.70 -9.43
N MET A 163 10.64 -10.47 -9.75
CA MET A 163 11.34 -9.25 -9.36
C MET A 163 11.40 -9.08 -7.85
N ARG A 164 10.34 -9.48 -7.12
CA ARG A 164 10.33 -9.50 -5.65
C ARG A 164 11.38 -10.47 -5.11
N LYS A 165 11.47 -11.70 -5.66
CA LYS A 165 12.47 -12.70 -5.25
C LYS A 165 13.90 -12.22 -5.53
N VAL A 166 14.17 -11.73 -6.74
CA VAL A 166 15.51 -11.22 -7.13
C VAL A 166 15.95 -10.07 -6.23
N SER A 167 15.03 -9.16 -5.90
CA SER A 167 15.35 -8.02 -5.04
C SER A 167 15.49 -8.37 -3.55
N ILE A 168 15.03 -9.56 -3.10
CA ILE A 168 15.27 -10.06 -1.73
C ILE A 168 16.62 -10.78 -1.66
N SER A 169 17.07 -11.39 -2.76
CA SER A 169 18.34 -12.11 -2.85
C SER A 169 19.58 -11.22 -3.06
N ARG A 170 19.40 -9.92 -3.32
CA ARG A 170 20.46 -8.90 -3.39
C ARG A 170 20.37 -7.99 -2.17
#